data_AF-A0A4V2ZG62-F1
#
_entry.id   AF-A0A4V2ZG62-F1
#
_cell.length_a   1.000
_cell.length_b   1.000
_cell.length_c   1.000
_cell.angle_alpha   90.00
_cell.angle_beta   90.00
_cell.angle_gamma   90.00
#
_symmetry.space_group_name_H-M   'P 1'
#
loop_
_entity.id
_entity.type
_entity.pdbx_description
1 polymer ?
#
loop_
_entity_poly.entity_id
_entity_poly.type
_entity_poly.pdbx_seq_one_letter_code
_entity_poly.pdbx_strand_id
1 'polypeptide(L)'
;MKVWMLILAMVVLSACSKEPEKTELQLHFEKALRDTQSIVDQANDILDNKVANDPINNLAQLVYAKEVADRAAKVFKEAKITGVEQPELDRLYQKLHSNDPEIAQKAIQLMQEMAEKTIALRQRIDDIKSQPYSVSKKAGTENMVDYLGDQYNEDIKNCCLDDLYRINSLLRVSPDKKYHQVSRHINSAIDDLTNILKEESGGDKYKAALVQLSNNIE
;
A
#
# COMPACT_ATOMS: atom_id res chain seq x y z
N MET A 1 36.14 53.90 40.72
CA MET A 1 35.64 53.18 39.51
C MET A 1 36.80 52.73 38.62
N LYS A 2 37.69 51.86 39.10
CA LYS A 2 38.81 51.32 38.30
C LYS A 2 39.00 49.80 38.41
N VAL A 3 38.11 49.13 39.17
CA VAL A 3 38.16 47.68 39.40
C VAL A 3 37.24 46.92 38.46
N TRP A 4 36.22 47.58 37.88
CA TRP A 4 35.23 46.94 37.00
C TRP A 4 35.68 46.72 35.55
N MET A 5 36.80 47.30 35.11
CA MET A 5 37.35 47.07 33.76
C MET A 5 38.28 45.86 33.64
N LEU A 6 38.74 45.28 34.77
CA LEU A 6 39.69 44.16 34.74
C LEU A 6 39.01 42.78 34.70
N ILE A 7 37.70 42.69 34.98
CA ILE A 7 36.95 41.43 34.95
C ILE A 7 36.39 41.12 33.55
N LEU A 8 36.20 42.13 32.70
CA LEU A 8 35.66 41.94 31.35
C LEU A 8 36.68 41.35 30.35
N ALA A 9 37.98 41.50 30.60
CA ALA A 9 39.03 40.99 29.72
C ALA A 9 39.37 39.50 29.96
N MET A 10 38.92 38.90 31.07
CA MET A 10 39.27 37.52 31.42
C MET A 10 38.27 36.46 30.93
N VAL A 11 37.07 36.89 30.50
CA VAL A 11 36.02 35.98 29.98
C VAL A 11 36.15 35.74 28.46
N VAL A 12 36.97 36.54 27.75
CA VAL A 12 37.14 36.41 26.29
C VAL A 12 38.21 35.38 25.89
N LEU A 13 39.04 34.91 26.84
CA LEU A 13 40.14 33.98 26.56
C LEU A 13 39.79 32.49 26.71
N SER A 14 38.58 32.13 27.12
CA SER A 14 38.14 30.72 27.24
C SER A 14 37.34 30.21 26.03
N ALA A 15 37.10 31.04 25.01
CA ALA A 15 36.28 30.69 23.85
C ALA A 15 37.10 30.30 22.62
N CYS A 16 37.96 29.28 22.73
CA CYS A 16 38.48 28.56 21.56
C CYS A 16 39.03 27.18 21.95
N SER A 17 38.26 26.38 22.70
CA SER A 17 38.53 24.95 22.77
C SER A 17 38.18 24.34 21.41
N LYS A 18 39.17 23.76 20.71
CA LYS A 18 38.93 22.88 19.55
C LYS A 18 37.86 21.87 19.94
N GLU A 19 36.82 21.71 19.13
CA GLU A 19 35.84 20.63 19.33
C GLU A 19 36.60 19.30 19.45
N PRO A 20 36.24 18.45 20.42
CA PRO A 20 36.86 17.14 20.56
C PRO A 20 36.67 16.34 19.26
N GLU A 21 37.73 15.69 18.80
CA GLU A 21 37.70 14.89 17.58
C GLU A 21 36.71 13.73 17.74
N LYS A 22 35.82 13.56 16.75
CA LYS A 22 34.78 12.52 16.79
C LYS A 22 35.41 11.14 16.71
N THR A 23 34.89 10.20 17.51
CA THR A 23 35.27 8.79 17.41
C THR A 23 34.73 8.16 16.14
N GLU A 24 35.33 7.05 15.69
CA GLU A 24 34.85 6.30 14.53
C GLU A 24 33.38 5.87 14.68
N LEU A 25 32.96 5.48 15.89
CA LEU A 25 31.57 5.14 16.21
C LEU A 25 30.63 6.33 16.03
N GLN A 26 31.04 7.53 16.47
CA GLN A 26 30.26 8.76 16.27
C GLN A 26 30.14 9.10 14.79
N LEU A 27 31.23 8.97 14.02
CA LEU A 27 31.22 9.20 12.58
C LEU A 27 30.29 8.21 11.85
N HIS A 28 30.33 6.94 12.24
CA HIS A 28 29.49 5.90 11.66
C HIS A 28 28.01 6.12 11.97
N PHE A 29 27.69 6.48 13.21
CA PHE A 29 26.33 6.82 13.65
C PHE A 29 25.79 8.05 12.91
N GLU A 30 26.59 9.12 12.81
CA GLU A 30 26.19 10.34 12.08
C GLU A 30 25.99 10.08 10.58
N LYS A 31 26.79 9.18 9.99
CA LYS A 31 26.57 8.76 8.61
C LYS A 31 25.22 8.06 8.47
N ALA A 32 24.91 7.11 9.34
CA ALA A 32 23.62 6.41 9.32
C ALA A 32 22.43 7.37 9.48
N LEU A 33 22.54 8.37 10.37
CA LEU A 33 21.53 9.43 10.52
C LEU A 33 21.34 10.23 9.22
N ARG A 34 22.43 10.72 8.61
CA ARG A 34 22.35 11.49 7.36
C ARG A 34 21.77 10.67 6.20
N ASP A 35 22.22 9.42 6.07
CA ASP A 35 21.75 8.52 5.02
C ASP A 35 20.25 8.23 5.19
N THR A 36 19.81 7.97 6.44
CA THR A 36 18.39 7.77 6.76
C THR A 36 17.57 9.01 6.44
N GLN A 37 18.01 10.20 6.89
CA GLN A 37 17.30 11.45 6.64
C GLN A 37 17.16 11.72 5.15
N SER A 38 18.23 11.53 4.37
CA SER A 38 18.18 11.72 2.92
C SER A 38 17.14 10.82 2.24
N ILE A 39 16.96 9.59 2.71
CA ILE A 39 15.96 8.67 2.17
C ILE A 39 14.54 9.05 2.66
N VAL A 40 14.40 9.49 3.91
CA VAL A 40 13.12 10.00 4.44
C VAL A 40 12.65 11.22 3.66
N ASP A 41 13.55 12.15 3.35
CA ASP A 41 13.23 13.34 2.55
C ASP A 41 12.75 12.95 1.14
N GLN A 42 13.38 11.94 0.51
CA GLN A 42 12.94 11.41 -0.78
C GLN A 42 11.53 10.81 -0.71
N ALA A 43 11.23 10.04 0.33
CA ALA A 43 9.90 9.45 0.52
C ALA A 43 8.84 10.54 0.72
N ASN A 44 9.16 11.56 1.53
CA ASN A 44 8.27 12.70 1.75
C ASN A 44 8.03 13.50 0.47
N ASP A 45 9.05 13.75 -0.35
CA ASP A 45 8.90 14.41 -1.65
C ASP A 45 7.90 13.68 -2.55
N ILE A 46 7.98 12.35 -2.62
CA ILE A 46 7.01 11.54 -3.38
C ILE A 46 5.61 11.70 -2.80
N LEU A 47 5.46 11.62 -1.48
CA LEU A 47 4.16 11.74 -0.83
C LEU A 47 3.54 13.12 -1.03
N ASP A 48 4.30 14.19 -0.87
CA ASP A 48 3.82 15.55 -0.94
C ASP A 48 3.52 16.00 -2.37
N ASN A 49 4.38 15.62 -3.32
CA ASN A 49 4.29 16.15 -4.68
C ASN A 49 3.57 15.22 -5.64
N LYS A 50 3.48 13.91 -5.35
CA LYS A 50 2.88 12.92 -6.27
C LYS A 50 1.65 12.22 -5.72
N VAL A 51 1.46 12.17 -4.41
CA VAL A 51 0.37 11.40 -3.78
C VAL A 51 -0.67 12.30 -3.13
N ALA A 52 -0.26 13.37 -2.44
CA ALA A 52 -1.10 14.12 -1.50
C ALA A 52 -2.47 14.59 -2.03
N ASN A 53 -2.57 14.92 -3.32
CA ASN A 53 -3.81 15.41 -3.91
C ASN A 53 -4.72 14.29 -4.45
N ASP A 54 -4.18 13.11 -4.71
CA ASP A 54 -4.91 12.01 -5.36
C ASP A 54 -4.20 10.67 -5.12
N PRO A 55 -4.28 10.13 -3.89
CA PRO A 55 -3.56 8.90 -3.54
C PRO A 55 -4.07 7.68 -4.32
N ILE A 56 -5.35 7.67 -4.69
CA ILE A 56 -5.99 6.55 -5.38
C ILE A 56 -5.54 6.44 -6.84
N ASN A 57 -5.42 7.54 -7.57
CA ASN A 57 -4.87 7.47 -8.93
C ASN A 57 -3.33 7.36 -8.95
N ASN A 58 -2.67 7.56 -7.79
CA ASN A 58 -1.22 7.47 -7.64
C ASN A 58 -0.75 6.30 -6.78
N LEU A 59 -1.51 5.19 -6.73
CA LEU A 59 -1.16 3.99 -5.97
C LEU A 59 0.26 3.48 -6.24
N ALA A 60 0.73 3.54 -7.49
CA ALA A 60 2.10 3.16 -7.83
C ALA A 60 3.15 4.05 -7.15
N GLN A 61 2.92 5.36 -7.07
CA GLN A 61 3.81 6.29 -6.37
C GLN A 61 3.75 6.07 -4.86
N LEU A 62 2.57 5.73 -4.32
CA LEU A 62 2.43 5.41 -2.90
C LEU A 62 3.16 4.12 -2.51
N VAL A 63 3.07 3.07 -3.33
CA VAL A 63 3.89 1.85 -3.18
C VAL A 63 5.38 2.20 -3.23
N TYR A 64 5.79 3.04 -4.19
CA TYR A 64 7.18 3.45 -4.30
C TYR A 64 7.66 4.26 -3.08
N ALA A 65 6.86 5.19 -2.56
CA ALA A 65 7.16 5.93 -1.34
C ALA A 65 7.34 5.00 -0.13
N LYS A 66 6.47 3.99 -0.01
CA LYS A 66 6.60 2.95 1.02
C LYS A 66 7.91 2.17 0.86
N GLU A 67 8.27 1.76 -0.35
CA GLU A 67 9.54 1.07 -0.60
C GLU A 67 10.75 1.94 -0.22
N VAL A 68 10.67 3.25 -0.46
CA VAL A 68 11.70 4.21 -0.03
C VAL A 68 11.78 4.28 1.50
N ALA A 69 10.64 4.36 2.20
CA ALA A 69 10.58 4.31 3.66
C ALA A 69 11.20 3.02 4.23
N ASP A 70 10.87 1.86 3.62
CA ASP A 70 11.43 0.57 4.02
C ASP A 70 12.96 0.49 3.79
N ARG A 71 13.52 1.26 2.85
CA ARG A 71 14.98 1.41 2.71
C ARG A 71 15.58 2.26 3.83
N ALA A 72 14.93 3.35 4.22
CA ALA A 72 15.38 4.16 5.36
C ALA A 72 15.48 3.32 6.64
N ALA A 73 14.46 2.49 6.90
CA ALA A 73 14.44 1.57 8.05
C ALA A 73 15.60 0.55 8.05
N LYS A 74 16.14 0.21 6.87
CA LYS A 74 17.25 -0.76 6.74
C LYS A 74 18.61 -0.16 7.03
N VAL A 75 18.81 1.16 6.91
CA VAL A 75 20.12 1.82 7.09
C VAL A 75 20.73 1.48 8.45
N PHE A 76 19.98 1.66 9.54
CA PHE A 76 20.44 1.35 10.89
C PHE A 76 20.69 -0.16 11.08
N LYS A 77 19.83 -1.00 10.50
CA LYS A 77 19.97 -2.47 10.57
C LYS A 77 21.24 -2.94 9.89
N GLU A 78 21.53 -2.43 8.70
CA GLU A 78 22.73 -2.77 7.92
C GLU A 78 24.00 -2.22 8.59
N ALA A 79 23.91 -1.04 9.19
CA ALA A 79 24.98 -0.46 10.02
C ALA A 79 25.16 -1.15 11.38
N LYS A 80 24.31 -2.14 11.73
CA LYS A 80 24.29 -2.85 13.02
C LYS A 80 24.12 -1.91 14.23
N ILE A 81 23.37 -0.83 14.04
CA ILE A 81 23.03 0.13 15.10
C ILE A 81 21.65 -0.23 15.65
N THR A 82 21.55 -0.40 16.96
CA THR A 82 20.33 -0.85 17.65
C THR A 82 19.95 0.05 18.82
N GLY A 83 18.68 0.07 19.22
CA GLY A 83 18.22 0.83 20.39
C GLY A 83 18.13 2.34 20.17
N VAL A 84 18.06 2.76 18.90
CA VAL A 84 17.96 4.17 18.50
C VAL A 84 16.55 4.43 17.99
N GLU A 85 15.87 5.40 18.60
CA GLU A 85 14.58 5.88 18.13
C GLU A 85 14.75 6.69 16.84
N GLN A 86 13.79 6.56 15.92
CA GLN A 86 13.81 7.22 14.61
C GLN A 86 12.48 7.95 14.38
N PRO A 87 12.23 9.06 15.09
CA PRO A 87 10.93 9.73 15.07
C PRO A 87 10.52 10.23 13.68
N GLU A 88 11.48 10.54 12.81
CA GLU A 88 11.26 10.95 11.42
C GLU A 88 10.73 9.78 10.57
N LEU A 89 11.24 8.57 10.81
CA LEU A 89 10.75 7.37 10.16
C LEU A 89 9.35 6.99 10.67
N ASP A 90 9.11 7.14 11.97
CA ASP A 90 7.78 6.92 12.56
C ASP A 90 6.74 7.88 11.97
N ARG A 91 7.08 9.17 11.83
CA ARG A 91 6.23 10.17 11.16
C ARG A 91 5.99 9.83 9.69
N LEU A 92 7.01 9.35 8.98
CA LEU A 92 6.87 8.92 7.59
C LEU A 92 5.90 7.76 7.46
N TYR A 93 5.98 6.73 8.32
CA TYR A 93 5.03 5.63 8.33
C TYR A 93 3.61 6.10 8.71
N GLN A 94 3.47 6.99 9.69
CA GLN A 94 2.16 7.58 10.02
C GLN A 94 1.54 8.28 8.81
N LYS A 95 2.34 9.02 8.03
CA LYS A 95 1.90 9.68 6.79
C LYS A 95 1.56 8.71 5.67
N LEU A 96 2.24 7.57 5.57
CA LEU A 96 1.83 6.50 4.66
C LEU A 96 0.46 5.95 5.07
N HIS A 97 0.29 5.61 6.35
CA HIS A 97 -0.93 5.01 6.90
C HIS A 97 -2.13 5.95 6.99
N SER A 98 -1.93 7.27 6.90
CA SER A 98 -3.05 8.20 6.80
C SER A 98 -3.89 8.01 5.53
N ASN A 99 -3.34 7.30 4.52
CA ASN A 99 -4.06 6.95 3.29
C ASN A 99 -4.83 5.62 3.40
N ASP A 100 -4.61 4.82 4.45
CA ASP A 100 -5.21 3.50 4.60
C ASP A 100 -6.75 3.50 4.51
N PRO A 101 -7.51 4.47 5.08
CA PRO A 101 -8.97 4.49 4.96
C PRO A 101 -9.44 4.56 3.49
N GLU A 102 -8.88 5.48 2.72
CA GLU A 102 -9.27 5.72 1.33
C GLU A 102 -8.88 4.53 0.43
N ILE A 103 -7.69 3.99 0.66
CA ILE A 103 -7.16 2.82 -0.04
C ILE A 103 -8.00 1.57 0.25
N ALA A 104 -8.39 1.37 1.52
CA ALA A 104 -9.26 0.27 1.92
C ALA A 104 -10.62 0.37 1.25
N GLN A 105 -11.20 1.57 1.20
CA GLN A 105 -12.47 1.80 0.52
C GLN A 105 -12.36 1.52 -0.98
N LYS A 106 -11.27 1.96 -1.63
CA LYS A 106 -11.02 1.64 -3.04
C LYS A 106 -10.90 0.14 -3.29
N ALA A 107 -10.22 -0.61 -2.42
CA ALA A 107 -10.14 -2.06 -2.56
C ALA A 107 -11.52 -2.73 -2.49
N ILE A 108 -12.39 -2.28 -1.58
CA ILE A 108 -13.75 -2.81 -1.49
C ILE A 108 -14.54 -2.52 -2.78
N GLN A 109 -14.42 -1.31 -3.33
CA GLN A 109 -15.05 -0.96 -4.61
C GLN A 109 -14.55 -1.83 -5.76
N LEU A 110 -13.25 -2.07 -5.86
CA LEU A 110 -12.68 -2.95 -6.90
C LEU A 110 -13.16 -4.40 -6.74
N MET A 111 -13.26 -4.92 -5.51
CA MET A 111 -13.82 -6.24 -5.25
C MET A 111 -15.31 -6.34 -5.60
N GLN A 112 -16.08 -5.27 -5.37
CA GLN A 112 -17.49 -5.18 -5.79
C GLN A 112 -17.61 -5.20 -7.31
N GLU A 113 -16.79 -4.41 -8.02
CA GLU A 113 -16.77 -4.37 -9.48
C GLU A 113 -16.39 -5.74 -10.08
N MET A 114 -15.40 -6.42 -9.51
CA MET A 114 -15.05 -7.78 -9.89
C MET A 114 -16.25 -8.72 -9.72
N ALA A 115 -16.93 -8.68 -8.57
CA ALA A 115 -18.10 -9.50 -8.32
C ALA A 115 -19.21 -9.28 -9.35
N GLU A 116 -19.49 -8.03 -9.71
CA GLU A 116 -20.51 -7.69 -10.72
C GLU A 116 -20.16 -8.24 -12.10
N LYS A 117 -18.90 -8.09 -12.53
CA LYS A 117 -18.41 -8.66 -13.79
C LYS A 117 -18.50 -10.18 -13.80
N THR A 118 -18.19 -10.85 -12.68
CA THR A 118 -18.29 -12.32 -12.57
C THR A 118 -19.74 -12.80 -12.60
N ILE A 119 -20.66 -12.10 -11.94
CA ILE A 119 -22.10 -12.40 -12.01
C ILE A 119 -22.60 -12.25 -13.46
N ALA A 120 -22.21 -11.17 -14.14
CA ALA A 120 -22.59 -10.95 -15.54
C ALA A 120 -22.02 -12.02 -16.48
N LEU A 121 -20.77 -12.45 -16.28
CA LEU A 121 -20.18 -13.56 -17.05
C LEU A 121 -21.01 -14.83 -16.88
N ARG A 122 -21.34 -15.19 -15.64
CA ARG A 122 -22.13 -16.37 -15.35
C ARG A 122 -23.48 -16.33 -16.05
N GLN A 123 -24.20 -15.22 -15.94
CA GLN A 123 -25.50 -15.06 -16.60
C GLN A 123 -25.40 -15.28 -18.12
N ARG A 124 -24.37 -14.72 -18.77
CA ARG A 124 -24.12 -14.94 -20.20
C ARG A 124 -23.83 -16.41 -20.53
N ILE A 125 -23.06 -17.11 -19.69
CA ILE A 125 -22.78 -18.53 -19.87
C ILE A 125 -24.07 -19.36 -19.73
N ASP A 126 -24.91 -19.06 -18.75
CA ASP A 126 -26.17 -19.75 -18.52
C ASP A 126 -27.16 -19.50 -19.67
N ASP A 127 -27.22 -18.26 -20.18
CA ASP A 127 -28.01 -17.90 -21.36
C ASP A 127 -27.59 -18.71 -22.59
N ILE A 128 -26.29 -18.81 -22.86
CA ILE A 128 -25.75 -19.59 -24.00
C ILE A 128 -26.13 -21.07 -23.87
N LYS A 129 -26.00 -21.65 -22.66
CA LYS A 129 -26.32 -23.07 -22.39
C LYS A 129 -27.81 -23.39 -22.53
N SER A 130 -28.68 -22.40 -22.30
CA SER A 130 -30.14 -22.56 -22.37
C SER A 130 -30.71 -22.51 -23.79
N GLN A 131 -29.93 -22.13 -24.80
CA GLN A 131 -30.39 -22.05 -26.19
C GLN A 131 -30.65 -23.44 -26.80
N PRO A 132 -31.72 -23.61 -27.61
CA PRO A 132 -32.06 -24.91 -28.20
C PRO A 132 -30.95 -25.45 -29.13
N TYR A 133 -30.56 -26.71 -28.88
CA TYR A 133 -29.43 -27.39 -29.53
C TYR A 133 -29.71 -27.77 -30.99
N SER A 134 -28.79 -27.40 -31.89
CA SER A 134 -28.56 -28.11 -33.16
C SER A 134 -27.20 -28.81 -33.10
N VAL A 135 -27.06 -29.99 -33.72
CA VAL A 135 -25.87 -30.87 -33.63
C VAL A 135 -24.56 -30.18 -34.08
N SER A 136 -24.64 -29.11 -34.87
CA SER A 136 -23.53 -28.27 -35.32
C SER A 136 -23.11 -27.16 -34.35
N LYS A 137 -23.87 -26.88 -33.27
CA LYS A 137 -23.64 -25.75 -32.36
C LYS A 137 -22.76 -26.08 -31.15
N LYS A 138 -22.55 -27.35 -30.78
CA LYS A 138 -21.81 -27.69 -29.55
C LYS A 138 -20.37 -27.16 -29.55
N ALA A 139 -19.65 -27.32 -30.66
CA ALA A 139 -18.32 -26.72 -30.84
C ALA A 139 -18.37 -25.18 -30.85
N GLY A 140 -19.44 -24.58 -31.39
CA GLY A 140 -19.65 -23.13 -31.36
C GLY A 140 -19.94 -22.58 -29.95
N THR A 141 -20.62 -23.36 -29.11
CA THR A 141 -20.92 -23.02 -27.71
C THR A 141 -19.66 -23.06 -26.85
N GLU A 142 -18.82 -24.08 -26.99
CA GLU A 142 -17.53 -24.17 -26.27
C GLU A 142 -16.61 -22.99 -26.65
N ASN A 143 -16.43 -22.73 -27.94
CA ASN A 143 -15.64 -21.58 -28.42
C ASN A 143 -16.18 -20.22 -27.93
N MET A 144 -17.50 -20.09 -27.77
CA MET A 144 -18.12 -18.86 -27.25
C MET A 144 -17.87 -18.69 -25.74
N VAL A 145 -17.92 -19.78 -24.98
CA VAL A 145 -17.60 -19.76 -23.54
C VAL A 145 -16.13 -19.42 -23.33
N ASP A 146 -15.23 -19.99 -24.14
CA ASP A 146 -13.80 -19.67 -24.10
C ASP A 146 -13.55 -18.20 -24.41
N TYR A 147 -14.15 -17.67 -25.49
CA TYR A 147 -14.06 -16.25 -25.84
C TYR A 147 -14.55 -15.32 -24.71
N LEU A 148 -15.68 -15.65 -24.08
CA LEU A 148 -16.19 -14.88 -22.94
C LEU A 148 -15.27 -14.95 -21.73
N GLY A 149 -14.63 -16.11 -21.50
CA GLY A 149 -13.64 -16.30 -20.45
C GLY A 149 -12.40 -15.43 -20.66
N ASP A 150 -11.87 -15.40 -21.89
CA ASP A 150 -10.71 -14.58 -22.25
C ASP A 150 -11.01 -13.09 -22.09
N GLN A 151 -12.14 -12.62 -22.61
CA GLN A 151 -12.57 -11.22 -22.47
C GLN A 151 -12.74 -10.84 -20.99
N TYR A 152 -13.36 -11.72 -20.20
CA TYR A 152 -13.52 -11.51 -18.76
C TYR A 152 -12.18 -11.43 -18.03
N ASN A 153 -11.22 -12.29 -18.36
CA ASN A 153 -9.90 -12.29 -17.74
C ASN A 153 -9.16 -10.97 -18.01
N GLU A 154 -9.22 -10.45 -19.23
CA GLU A 154 -8.68 -9.12 -19.55
C GLU A 154 -9.40 -8.01 -18.79
N ASP A 155 -10.73 -8.04 -18.76
CA ASP A 155 -11.54 -7.03 -18.08
C ASP A 155 -11.24 -6.97 -16.58
N ILE A 156 -11.15 -8.13 -15.90
CA ILE A 156 -10.86 -8.22 -14.47
C ILE A 156 -9.43 -7.77 -14.16
N LYS A 157 -8.47 -8.18 -15.00
CA LYS A 157 -7.08 -7.77 -14.85
C LYS A 157 -6.95 -6.25 -14.93
N ASN A 158 -7.51 -5.65 -15.98
CA ASN A 158 -7.37 -4.23 -16.28
C ASN A 158 -8.20 -3.35 -15.34
N CYS A 159 -9.38 -3.79 -14.90
CA CYS A 159 -10.20 -2.98 -14.00
C CYS A 159 -9.66 -2.95 -12.57
N CYS A 160 -9.11 -4.07 -12.10
CA CYS A 160 -9.19 -4.36 -10.68
C CYS A 160 -7.95 -5.06 -10.10
N LEU A 161 -7.41 -6.11 -10.74
CA LEU A 161 -6.38 -6.93 -10.09
C LEU A 161 -5.07 -6.19 -9.86
N ASP A 162 -4.58 -5.42 -10.83
CA ASP A 162 -3.30 -4.71 -10.70
C ASP A 162 -3.33 -3.71 -9.54
N ASP A 163 -4.43 -2.97 -9.40
CA ASP A 163 -4.61 -2.04 -8.28
C ASP A 163 -4.85 -2.77 -6.96
N LEU A 164 -5.62 -3.86 -6.94
CA LEU A 164 -5.79 -4.69 -5.74
C LEU A 164 -4.46 -5.26 -5.23
N TYR A 165 -3.55 -5.67 -6.12
CA TYR A 165 -2.21 -6.12 -5.72
C TYR A 165 -1.40 -5.00 -5.06
N ARG A 166 -1.45 -3.79 -5.64
CA ARG A 166 -0.79 -2.61 -5.05
C ARG A 166 -1.36 -2.28 -3.68
N ILE A 167 -2.69 -2.20 -3.59
CA ILE A 167 -3.41 -1.94 -2.34
C ILE A 167 -3.07 -2.98 -1.27
N ASN A 168 -3.06 -4.27 -1.63
CA ASN A 168 -2.69 -5.34 -0.71
C ASN A 168 -1.28 -5.16 -0.12
N SER A 169 -0.32 -4.71 -0.94
CA SER A 169 1.05 -4.46 -0.48
C SER A 169 1.14 -3.33 0.55
N LEU A 170 0.22 -2.36 0.47
CA LEU A 170 0.11 -1.23 1.39
C LEU A 170 -0.59 -1.65 2.68
N LEU A 171 -1.80 -2.21 2.58
CA LEU A 171 -2.65 -2.52 3.75
C LEU A 171 -2.16 -3.73 4.57
N ARG A 172 -1.39 -4.66 3.99
CA ARG A 172 -0.87 -5.83 4.72
C ARG A 172 0.05 -5.44 5.88
N VAL A 173 0.66 -4.26 5.84
CA VAL A 173 1.55 -3.77 6.90
C VAL A 173 0.95 -2.62 7.72
N SER A 174 -0.34 -2.31 7.52
CA SER A 174 -1.06 -1.34 8.34
C SER A 174 -0.93 -1.66 9.83
N PRO A 175 -0.74 -0.67 10.72
CA PRO A 175 -0.81 -0.89 12.16
C PRO A 175 -2.24 -1.20 12.65
N ASP A 176 -3.25 -0.78 11.89
CA ASP A 176 -4.65 -1.04 12.21
C ASP A 176 -5.12 -2.38 11.63
N LYS A 177 -5.62 -3.24 12.53
CA LYS A 177 -6.13 -4.58 12.22
C LYS A 177 -7.31 -4.56 11.26
N LYS A 178 -8.12 -3.50 11.20
CA LYS A 178 -9.27 -3.45 10.28
C LYS A 178 -8.82 -3.46 8.82
N TYR A 179 -7.73 -2.77 8.50
CA TYR A 179 -7.16 -2.76 7.14
C TYR A 179 -6.45 -4.07 6.79
N HIS A 180 -5.92 -4.81 7.76
CA HIS A 180 -5.47 -6.18 7.52
C HIS A 180 -6.61 -7.11 7.09
N GLN A 181 -7.83 -6.92 7.59
CA GLN A 181 -8.97 -7.72 7.14
C GLN A 181 -9.25 -7.47 5.66
N VAL A 182 -9.16 -6.23 5.20
CA VAL A 182 -9.29 -5.89 3.78
C VAL A 182 -8.22 -6.62 2.97
N SER A 183 -6.94 -6.55 3.37
CA SER A 183 -5.85 -7.32 2.73
C SER A 183 -6.15 -8.83 2.65
N ARG A 184 -6.74 -9.42 3.70
CA ARG A 184 -7.14 -10.84 3.67
C ARG A 184 -8.22 -11.14 2.64
N HIS A 185 -9.23 -10.28 2.52
CA HIS A 185 -10.27 -10.42 1.50
C HIS A 185 -9.73 -10.23 0.08
N ILE A 186 -8.76 -9.33 -0.11
CA ILE A 186 -8.08 -9.21 -1.41
C ILE A 186 -7.39 -10.52 -1.78
N ASN A 187 -6.71 -11.17 -0.83
CA ASN A 187 -6.03 -12.44 -1.08
C ASN A 187 -6.98 -13.61 -1.37
N SER A 188 -8.23 -13.56 -0.91
CA SER A 188 -9.26 -14.58 -1.21
C SER A 188 -10.12 -14.26 -2.43
N ALA A 189 -9.99 -13.05 -3.01
CA ALA A 189 -10.92 -12.57 -4.04
C ALA A 189 -11.07 -13.55 -5.22
N ILE A 190 -9.98 -14.16 -5.70
CA ILE A 190 -10.04 -15.12 -6.82
C ILE A 190 -10.85 -16.39 -6.46
N ASP A 191 -10.70 -16.91 -5.24
CA ASP A 191 -11.48 -18.05 -4.76
C ASP A 191 -12.96 -17.68 -4.62
N ASP A 192 -13.22 -16.46 -4.12
CA ASP A 192 -14.57 -15.93 -3.99
C ASP A 192 -15.26 -15.77 -5.36
N LEU A 193 -14.56 -15.23 -6.37
CA LEU A 193 -15.08 -15.15 -7.74
C LEU A 193 -15.36 -16.54 -8.32
N THR A 194 -14.50 -17.52 -8.03
CA THR A 194 -14.73 -18.90 -8.45
C THR A 194 -16.02 -19.47 -7.84
N ASN A 195 -16.32 -19.11 -6.59
CA ASN A 195 -17.57 -19.52 -5.93
C ASN A 195 -18.79 -18.85 -6.57
N ILE A 196 -18.69 -17.59 -7.01
CA ILE A 196 -19.76 -16.90 -7.76
C ILE A 196 -20.10 -17.67 -9.05
N LEU A 197 -19.10 -18.17 -9.76
CA LEU A 197 -19.31 -18.94 -11.00
C LEU A 197 -19.95 -20.32 -10.73
N LYS A 198 -19.69 -20.93 -9.56
CA LYS A 198 -20.15 -22.28 -9.20
C LYS A 198 -21.52 -22.33 -8.54
N GLU A 199 -21.82 -21.41 -7.62
CA GLU A 199 -23.01 -21.47 -6.75
C GLU A 199 -23.97 -20.32 -7.04
N GLU A 200 -25.25 -20.57 -7.25
CA GLU A 200 -26.26 -19.52 -7.53
C GLU A 200 -26.29 -18.40 -6.49
N SER A 201 -26.15 -18.75 -5.21
CA SER A 201 -26.07 -17.79 -4.10
C SER A 201 -24.68 -17.18 -3.88
N GLY A 202 -23.66 -17.59 -4.64
CA GLY A 202 -22.28 -17.15 -4.44
C GLY A 202 -22.10 -15.64 -4.56
N GLY A 203 -22.79 -15.02 -5.55
CA GLY A 203 -22.78 -13.57 -5.75
C GLY A 203 -23.32 -12.80 -4.55
N ASP A 204 -24.48 -13.21 -4.02
CA ASP A 204 -25.12 -12.54 -2.88
C ASP A 204 -24.32 -12.71 -1.59
N LYS A 205 -23.79 -13.91 -1.34
CA LYS A 205 -22.90 -14.18 -0.20
C LYS A 205 -21.67 -13.28 -0.21
N TYR A 206 -21.03 -13.15 -1.37
CA TYR A 206 -19.83 -12.33 -1.51
C TYR A 206 -20.15 -10.83 -1.34
N LYS A 207 -21.23 -10.34 -1.95
CA LYS A 207 -21.69 -8.95 -1.77
C LYS A 207 -22.00 -8.64 -0.30
N ALA A 208 -22.68 -9.55 0.41
CA ALA A 208 -22.95 -9.38 1.84
C ALA A 208 -21.66 -9.30 2.68
N ALA A 209 -20.66 -10.14 2.36
CA ALA A 209 -19.35 -10.08 3.02
C ALA A 209 -18.64 -8.75 2.77
N LEU A 210 -18.70 -8.20 1.56
CA LEU A 210 -18.12 -6.89 1.23
C LEU A 210 -18.83 -5.73 1.94
N VAL A 211 -20.16 -5.79 2.10
CA VAL A 211 -20.90 -4.81 2.90
C VAL A 211 -20.48 -4.86 4.37
N GLN A 212 -20.37 -6.06 4.94
CA GLN A 212 -19.89 -6.23 6.31
C GLN A 212 -18.46 -5.69 6.47
N LEU A 213 -17.58 -5.97 5.52
CA LEU A 213 -16.21 -5.46 5.50
C LEU A 213 -16.18 -3.92 5.44
N SER A 214 -17.01 -3.31 4.60
CA SER A 214 -17.14 -1.84 4.49
C SER A 214 -17.54 -1.22 5.83
N ASN A 215 -18.54 -1.79 6.49
CA ASN A 215 -19.01 -1.31 7.79
C ASN A 215 -17.96 -1.46 8.91
N ASN A 216 -16.98 -2.35 8.75
CA ASN A 216 -15.92 -2.58 9.73
C ASN A 216 -14.73 -1.61 9.57
N ILE A 217 -14.63 -0.90 8.44
CA ILE A 217 -13.52 0.04 8.18
C ILE A 217 -13.91 1.50 8.42
N GLU A 218 -15.21 1.83 8.37
CA GLU A 218 -15.78 3.10 8.84
C GLU A 218 -15.58 3.29 10.35
#